data_AF-A0A3N5H0H8-F1
#
_entry.id   AF-A0A3N5H0H8-F1
#
_cell.length_a   1.000
_cell.length_b   1.000
_cell.length_c   1.000
_cell.angle_alpha   90.00
_cell.angle_beta   90.00
_cell.angle_gamma   90.00
#
_symmetry.space_group_name_H-M   'P 1'
#
loop_
_entity.id
_entity.type
_entity.pdbx_description
1 polymer ?
#
loop_
_entity_poly.entity_id
_entity_poly.type
_entity_poly.pdbx_seq_one_letter_code
_entity_poly.pdbx_strand_id
1 'polypeptide(L)'
;MSTNVVAVVRGETIRLRDTDLRAGAATQQQLDIQALEHIIAALLEPWAAERKLEPTAAEIDALLAALASGEREPWNRKAPRLRQFARGWVWVRKTQRALHQRYGGRVIWQQTGPEAVGAYPQFLLDEEHAGHLRFPDARWRTRILDIARNFPGVDIAPDSLDEALNGTPAGKDAGVARPGRDAGR
;
A
#
# COMPACT_ATOMS: atom_id res chain seq x y z
N MET A 1 32.31 4.88 -6.95
CA MET A 1 31.24 5.83 -6.64
C MET A 1 29.98 5.02 -6.38
N SER A 2 29.54 4.89 -5.11
CA SER A 2 28.28 4.17 -4.82
C SER A 2 27.11 4.98 -5.35
N THR A 3 26.43 4.44 -6.35
CA THR A 3 25.22 5.03 -6.91
C THR A 3 24.11 4.92 -5.87
N ASN A 4 23.70 6.04 -5.27
CA ASN A 4 22.56 6.11 -4.34
C ASN A 4 21.20 5.88 -5.05
N VAL A 5 21.21 5.33 -6.26
CA VAL A 5 20.03 5.08 -7.08
C VAL A 5 19.54 3.67 -6.77
N VAL A 6 18.30 3.58 -6.32
CA VAL A 6 17.62 2.33 -6.01
C VAL A 6 17.04 1.74 -7.29
N ALA A 7 16.23 2.52 -8.00
CA ALA A 7 15.50 2.09 -9.18
C ALA A 7 15.27 3.26 -10.13
N VAL A 8 14.92 2.93 -11.37
CA VAL A 8 14.34 3.86 -12.35
C VAL A 8 12.94 3.35 -12.67
N VAL A 9 11.93 4.18 -12.42
CA VAL A 9 10.52 3.88 -12.69
C VAL A 9 10.03 4.82 -13.78
N ARG A 10 9.71 4.29 -14.95
CA ARG A 10 9.22 5.03 -16.13
C ARG A 10 10.07 6.26 -16.49
N GLY A 11 11.40 6.13 -16.31
CA GLY A 11 12.37 7.18 -16.57
C GLY A 11 12.71 8.06 -15.36
N GLU A 12 11.92 8.01 -14.30
CA GLU A 12 12.18 8.73 -13.05
C GLU A 12 13.11 7.95 -12.14
N THR A 13 14.08 8.63 -11.53
CA THR A 13 15.10 7.99 -10.69
C THR A 13 14.71 8.06 -9.21
N ILE A 14 14.54 6.89 -8.58
CA ILE A 14 14.34 6.76 -7.13
C ILE A 14 15.69 6.60 -6.45
N ARG A 15 16.00 7.45 -5.48
CA ARG A 15 17.25 7.41 -4.72
C ARG A 15 17.02 7.07 -3.25
N LEU A 16 18.04 6.53 -2.61
CA LEU A 16 18.01 6.20 -1.18
C LEU A 16 17.79 7.44 -0.29
N ARG A 17 18.20 8.64 -0.73
CA ARG A 17 17.91 9.88 0.02
C ARG A 17 16.45 10.33 -0.11
N ASP A 18 15.75 9.82 -1.11
CA ASP A 18 14.34 10.12 -1.34
C ASP A 18 13.49 9.23 -0.41
N THR A 19 14.08 8.22 0.24
CA THR A 19 13.43 7.47 1.33
C THR A 19 13.54 8.30 2.62
N ASP A 20 12.41 8.60 3.25
CA ASP A 20 12.28 9.53 4.38
C ASP A 20 13.14 9.21 5.62
N LEU A 21 13.76 8.04 5.68
CA LEU A 21 14.75 7.69 6.69
C LEU A 21 16.15 8.18 6.29
N ARG A 22 16.63 9.19 7.03
CA ARG A 22 18.06 9.56 7.00
C ARG A 22 18.89 8.34 7.43
N ALA A 23 19.79 7.89 6.55
CA ALA A 23 20.64 6.69 6.69
C ALA A 23 21.47 6.60 8.00
N GLY A 24 21.48 7.62 8.85
CA GLY A 24 22.22 7.65 10.11
C GLY A 24 21.58 6.88 11.28
N ALA A 25 20.29 6.52 11.21
CA ALA A 25 19.59 5.84 12.31
C ALA A 25 18.66 4.68 11.89
N ALA A 26 18.40 4.50 10.60
CA ALA A 26 17.54 3.45 10.11
C ALA A 26 18.30 2.13 9.90
N THR A 27 17.66 1.02 10.23
CA THR A 27 18.19 -0.30 9.87
C THR A 27 18.10 -0.47 8.35
N GLN A 28 18.98 -1.31 7.81
CA GLN A 28 18.97 -1.58 6.38
C GLN A 28 17.62 -2.16 5.91
N GLN A 29 16.96 -2.98 6.74
CA GLN A 29 15.63 -3.51 6.42
C GLN A 29 14.58 -2.40 6.29
N GLN A 30 14.64 -1.37 7.15
CA GLN A 30 13.72 -0.23 7.05
C GLN A 30 13.94 0.56 5.75
N LEU A 31 15.21 0.74 5.35
CA LEU A 31 15.54 1.37 4.07
C LEU A 31 15.02 0.56 2.88
N ASP A 32 15.10 -0.78 2.94
CA ASP A 32 14.59 -1.65 1.89
C ASP A 32 13.06 -1.59 1.79
N ILE A 33 12.34 -1.57 2.92
CA ILE A 33 10.89 -1.40 2.97
C ILE A 33 10.48 -0.07 2.35
N GLN A 34 11.12 1.02 2.77
CA GLN A 34 10.80 2.33 2.21
C GLN A 34 11.11 2.42 0.72
N ALA A 35 12.23 1.85 0.28
CA ALA A 35 12.56 1.79 -1.14
C ALA A 35 11.49 1.03 -1.94
N LEU A 36 11.00 -0.11 -1.41
CA LEU A 36 9.89 -0.85 -2.02
C LEU A 36 8.61 0.00 -2.05
N GLU A 37 8.23 0.65 -0.96
CA GLU A 37 7.02 1.49 -0.90
C GLU A 37 7.05 2.61 -1.94
N HIS A 38 8.20 3.28 -2.12
CA HIS A 38 8.36 4.32 -3.15
C HIS A 38 8.25 3.76 -4.57
N ILE A 39 8.87 2.59 -4.83
CA ILE A 39 8.76 1.92 -6.14
C ILE A 39 7.31 1.54 -6.43
N ILE A 40 6.62 0.92 -5.46
CA ILE A 40 5.23 0.50 -5.61
C ILE A 40 4.33 1.72 -5.82
N ALA A 41 4.47 2.79 -5.03
CA ALA A 41 3.70 4.00 -5.20
C ALA A 41 3.85 4.59 -6.62
N ALA A 42 5.09 4.68 -7.12
CA ALA A 42 5.38 5.21 -8.45
C ALA A 42 4.84 4.32 -9.60
N LEU A 43 4.74 3.01 -9.38
CA LEU A 43 4.20 2.07 -10.37
C LEU A 43 2.66 1.99 -10.33
N LEU A 44 2.05 2.09 -9.14
CA LEU A 44 0.63 1.85 -8.97
C LEU A 44 -0.26 2.94 -9.56
N GLU A 45 0.13 4.21 -9.47
CA GLU A 45 -0.66 5.30 -10.04
C GLU A 45 -0.89 5.13 -11.56
N PRO A 46 0.16 5.01 -12.40
CA PRO A 46 -0.04 4.79 -13.83
C PRO A 46 -0.72 3.44 -14.13
N TRP A 47 -0.38 2.38 -13.40
CA TRP A 47 -0.99 1.06 -13.57
C TRP A 47 -2.50 1.05 -13.31
N ALA A 48 -2.94 1.79 -12.28
CA ALA A 48 -4.34 1.97 -11.91
C ALA A 48 -5.08 2.83 -12.94
N ALA A 49 -4.44 3.89 -13.45
CA ALA A 49 -5.00 4.75 -14.49
C ALA A 49 -5.23 3.97 -15.80
N GLU A 50 -4.25 3.17 -16.25
CA GLU A 50 -4.36 2.30 -17.43
C GLU A 50 -5.56 1.32 -17.33
N ARG A 51 -5.90 0.90 -16.12
CA ARG A 51 -7.01 -0.01 -15.82
C ARG A 51 -8.31 0.68 -15.43
N LYS A 52 -8.35 2.02 -15.51
CA LYS A 52 -9.52 2.84 -15.18
C LYS A 52 -10.01 2.59 -13.73
N LEU A 53 -9.08 2.41 -12.80
CA LEU A 53 -9.38 2.16 -11.39
C LEU A 53 -9.58 3.45 -10.58
N GLU A 54 -9.51 4.61 -11.22
CA GLU A 54 -9.74 5.89 -10.56
C GLU A 54 -11.11 5.92 -9.83
N PRO A 55 -11.18 6.50 -8.62
CA PRO A 55 -12.43 6.70 -7.90
C PRO A 55 -13.39 7.59 -8.69
N THR A 56 -14.63 7.13 -8.86
CA THR A 56 -15.73 7.94 -9.38
C THR A 56 -16.31 8.84 -8.28
N ALA A 57 -17.00 9.91 -8.68
CA ALA A 57 -17.71 10.78 -7.73
C ALA A 57 -18.74 9.98 -6.91
N ALA A 58 -19.49 9.08 -7.55
CA ALA A 58 -20.48 8.24 -6.88
C ALA A 58 -19.86 7.30 -5.83
N GLU A 59 -18.71 6.68 -6.12
CA GLU A 59 -18.01 5.84 -5.13
C GLU A 59 -17.50 6.66 -3.93
N ILE A 60 -16.99 7.87 -4.19
CA ILE A 60 -16.55 8.79 -3.14
C ILE A 60 -17.76 9.19 -2.27
N ASP A 61 -18.86 9.59 -2.90
CA ASP A 61 -20.06 10.06 -2.19
C ASP A 61 -20.72 8.92 -1.40
N ALA A 62 -20.73 7.70 -1.93
CA ALA A 62 -21.20 6.51 -1.23
C ALA A 62 -20.37 6.21 0.03
N LEU A 63 -19.04 6.34 -0.06
CA LEU A 63 -18.17 6.18 1.11
C LEU A 63 -18.42 7.30 2.13
N LEU A 64 -18.57 8.55 1.69
CA LEU A 64 -18.87 9.67 2.57
C LEU A 64 -20.21 9.48 3.30
N ALA A 65 -21.24 9.00 2.60
CA ALA A 65 -22.54 8.69 3.19
C ALA A 65 -22.42 7.59 4.26
N ALA A 66 -21.69 6.51 3.96
CA ALA A 66 -21.46 5.43 4.92
C ALA A 66 -20.69 5.88 6.17
N LEU A 67 -19.70 6.77 6.01
CA LEU A 67 -18.97 7.37 7.12
C LEU A 67 -19.85 8.30 7.95
N ALA A 68 -20.77 9.04 7.33
CA ALA A 68 -21.71 9.91 8.03
C ALA A 68 -22.78 9.13 8.82
N SER A 69 -23.14 7.92 8.37
CA SER A 69 -24.12 7.05 9.05
C SER A 69 -23.56 6.27 10.26
N GLY A 70 -22.24 6.17 10.40
CA GLY A 70 -21.61 5.56 11.58
C GLY A 70 -21.56 6.58 12.73
N GLU A 71 -22.12 6.25 13.90
CA GLU A 71 -22.27 7.15 15.08
C GLU A 71 -20.95 7.59 15.77
N ARG A 72 -19.86 7.83 15.04
CA ARG A 72 -18.62 8.37 15.62
C ARG A 72 -18.12 9.58 14.82
N GLU A 73 -18.39 10.78 15.34
CA GLU A 73 -17.56 11.95 15.07
C GLU A 73 -16.34 11.95 16.03
N PRO A 74 -15.14 12.32 15.56
CA PRO A 74 -14.93 13.69 15.09
C PRO A 74 -14.13 13.75 13.77
N TRP A 75 -14.79 13.51 12.63
CA TRP A 75 -14.31 14.03 11.34
C TRP A 75 -14.90 15.43 11.09
N ASN A 76 -14.74 16.28 12.10
CA ASN A 76 -15.20 17.67 12.14
C ASN A 76 -14.67 18.47 10.92
N ARG A 77 -15.60 18.79 10.02
CA ARG A 77 -15.77 20.03 9.21
C ARG A 77 -14.58 20.59 8.43
N LYS A 78 -13.87 19.76 7.67
CA LYS A 78 -13.22 20.23 6.42
C LYS A 78 -13.63 19.33 5.27
N ALA A 79 -14.79 19.61 4.67
CA ALA A 79 -15.34 18.87 3.53
C ALA A 79 -14.31 18.55 2.42
N PRO A 80 -13.36 19.45 2.07
CA PRO A 80 -12.33 19.12 1.09
C PRO A 80 -11.36 18.02 1.55
N ARG A 81 -10.95 18.02 2.83
CA ARG A 81 -10.02 17.02 3.38
C ARG A 81 -10.67 15.65 3.51
N LEU A 82 -11.94 15.61 3.92
CA LEU A 82 -12.68 14.36 4.02
C LEU A 82 -12.93 13.74 2.65
N ARG A 83 -13.25 14.56 1.64
CA ARG A 83 -13.40 14.08 0.26
C ARG A 83 -12.09 13.57 -0.34
N GLN A 84 -10.97 14.24 -0.06
CA GLN A 84 -9.65 13.77 -0.46
C GLN A 84 -9.29 12.43 0.20
N PHE A 85 -9.56 12.29 1.50
CA PHE A 85 -9.41 11.03 2.21
C PHE A 85 -10.26 9.92 1.59
N ALA A 86 -11.56 10.19 1.36
CA ALA A 86 -12.47 9.22 0.74
C ALA A 86 -11.99 8.82 -0.66
N ARG A 87 -11.52 9.76 -1.47
CA ARG A 87 -10.89 9.47 -2.76
C ARG A 87 -9.69 8.53 -2.59
N GLY A 88 -8.76 8.87 -1.71
CA GLY A 88 -7.57 8.03 -1.46
C GLY A 88 -7.94 6.62 -1.00
N TRP A 89 -8.91 6.50 -0.11
CA TRP A 89 -9.39 5.21 0.39
C TRP A 89 -10.00 4.35 -0.73
N VAL A 90 -10.92 4.92 -1.52
CA VAL A 90 -11.52 4.22 -2.67
C VAL A 90 -10.43 3.81 -3.66
N TRP A 91 -9.45 4.68 -3.91
CA TRP A 91 -8.34 4.38 -4.81
C TRP A 91 -7.51 3.20 -4.32
N VAL A 92 -7.03 3.25 -3.07
CA VAL A 92 -6.24 2.15 -2.46
C VAL A 92 -7.02 0.85 -2.55
N ARG A 93 -8.30 0.86 -2.14
CA ARG A 93 -9.14 -0.33 -2.16
C ARG A 93 -9.29 -0.93 -3.57
N LYS A 94 -9.61 -0.10 -4.58
CA LYS A 94 -9.78 -0.58 -5.96
C LYS A 94 -8.48 -1.14 -6.51
N THR A 95 -7.37 -0.46 -6.27
CA THR A 95 -6.03 -0.85 -6.72
C THR A 95 -5.57 -2.16 -6.07
N GLN A 96 -5.65 -2.26 -4.74
CA GLN A 96 -5.21 -3.45 -4.00
C GLN A 96 -6.08 -4.66 -4.30
N ARG A 97 -7.40 -4.48 -4.48
CA ARG A 97 -8.29 -5.54 -4.97
C ARG A 97 -7.89 -6.03 -6.36
N ALA A 98 -7.62 -5.12 -7.28
CA ALA A 98 -7.23 -5.48 -8.65
C ALA A 98 -5.87 -6.20 -8.69
N LEU A 99 -4.90 -5.77 -7.87
CA LEU A 99 -3.62 -6.48 -7.72
C LEU A 99 -3.82 -7.89 -7.19
N HIS A 100 -4.59 -8.05 -6.12
CA HIS A 100 -4.89 -9.36 -5.54
C HIS A 100 -5.62 -10.26 -6.53
N GLN A 101 -6.60 -9.74 -7.29
CA GLN A 101 -7.29 -10.52 -8.31
C GLN A 101 -6.37 -10.97 -9.45
N ARG A 102 -5.36 -10.16 -9.80
CA ARG A 102 -4.43 -10.49 -10.89
C ARG A 102 -3.32 -11.45 -10.47
N TYR A 103 -2.75 -11.25 -9.28
CA TYR A 103 -1.52 -11.93 -8.85
C TYR A 103 -1.71 -12.84 -7.63
N GLY A 104 -2.82 -12.71 -6.91
CA GLY A 104 -3.12 -13.45 -5.70
C GLY A 104 -2.22 -13.08 -4.51
N GLY A 105 -2.07 -14.03 -3.59
CA GLY A 105 -1.19 -13.93 -2.44
C GLY A 105 -1.84 -13.28 -1.21
N ARG A 106 -1.02 -13.06 -0.18
CA ARG A 106 -1.46 -12.49 1.10
C ARG A 106 -1.87 -11.02 0.97
N VAL A 107 -2.89 -10.66 1.74
CA VAL A 107 -3.33 -9.28 1.97
C VAL A 107 -3.16 -8.99 3.45
N ILE A 108 -2.62 -7.82 3.80
CA ILE A 108 -2.37 -7.42 5.19
C ILE A 108 -3.14 -6.14 5.55
N TRP A 109 -3.33 -5.90 6.85
CA TRP A 109 -3.80 -4.60 7.33
C TRP A 109 -2.64 -3.61 7.46
N GLN A 110 -2.75 -2.48 6.76
CA GLN A 110 -1.86 -1.32 6.86
C GLN A 110 -2.64 -0.09 7.36
N GLN A 111 -1.92 1.00 7.67
CA GLN A 111 -2.53 2.22 8.22
C GLN A 111 -3.59 2.83 7.29
N THR A 112 -3.44 2.63 5.98
CA THR A 112 -4.29 3.20 4.93
C THR A 112 -5.32 2.22 4.37
N GLY A 113 -5.39 1.00 4.90
CA GLY A 113 -6.33 -0.03 4.47
C GLY A 113 -5.69 -1.39 4.21
N PRO A 114 -6.42 -2.31 3.57
CA PRO A 114 -5.88 -3.60 3.15
C PRO A 114 -4.86 -3.41 2.03
N GLU A 115 -3.75 -4.14 2.09
CA GLU A 115 -2.67 -4.08 1.13
C GLU A 115 -2.30 -5.48 0.62
N ALA A 116 -2.36 -5.68 -0.71
CA ALA A 116 -2.14 -6.95 -1.37
C ALA A 116 -0.65 -7.23 -1.59
N VAL A 117 0.13 -7.25 -0.50
CA VAL A 117 1.58 -7.38 -0.53
C VAL A 117 2.07 -8.68 -1.19
N GLY A 118 1.25 -9.74 -1.16
CA GLY A 118 1.54 -10.98 -1.88
C GLY A 118 1.60 -10.83 -3.40
N ALA A 119 0.98 -9.79 -3.96
CA ALA A 119 1.02 -9.47 -5.38
C ALA A 119 2.33 -8.78 -5.81
N TYR A 120 3.05 -8.16 -4.88
CA TYR A 120 4.19 -7.30 -5.20
C TYR A 120 5.33 -7.99 -5.95
N PRO A 121 5.77 -9.21 -5.60
CA PRO A 121 6.86 -9.86 -6.31
C PRO A 121 6.56 -10.03 -7.81
N GLN A 122 5.38 -10.53 -8.17
CA GLN A 122 5.02 -10.76 -9.56
C GLN A 122 4.71 -9.44 -10.28
N PHE A 123 4.07 -8.49 -9.60
CA PHE A 123 3.84 -7.16 -10.14
C PHE A 123 5.15 -6.45 -10.53
N LEU A 124 6.15 -6.46 -9.64
CA LEU A 124 7.47 -5.87 -9.92
C LEU A 124 8.17 -6.55 -11.11
N LEU A 125 8.07 -7.88 -11.22
CA LEU A 125 8.64 -8.63 -12.34
C LEU A 125 7.95 -8.30 -13.66
N ASP A 126 6.63 -8.17 -13.66
CA ASP A 126 5.86 -7.75 -14.84
C ASP A 126 6.26 -6.33 -15.28
N GLU A 127 6.36 -5.38 -14.35
CA GLU A 127 6.74 -3.99 -14.65
C GLU A 127 8.23 -3.89 -15.09
N GLU A 128 9.11 -4.75 -14.56
CA GLU A 128 10.49 -4.85 -15.03
C GLU A 128 10.54 -5.42 -16.46
N HIS A 129 9.77 -6.47 -16.74
CA HIS A 129 9.69 -7.06 -18.08
C HIS A 129 9.09 -6.09 -19.11
N ALA A 130 8.10 -5.29 -18.72
CA ALA A 130 7.52 -4.22 -19.53
C ALA A 130 8.47 -3.01 -19.74
N GLY A 131 9.61 -2.98 -19.06
CA GLY A 131 10.57 -1.87 -19.12
C GLY A 131 10.16 -0.63 -18.33
N HIS A 132 9.09 -0.71 -17.53
CA HIS A 132 8.65 0.36 -16.65
C HIS A 132 9.46 0.45 -15.36
N LEU A 133 10.09 -0.64 -14.95
CA LEU A 133 10.99 -0.70 -13.81
C LEU A 133 12.38 -1.18 -14.24
N ARG A 134 13.42 -0.53 -13.75
CA ARG A 134 14.80 -0.98 -13.93
C ARG A 134 15.59 -0.76 -12.65
N PHE A 135 16.42 -1.72 -12.29
CA PHE A 135 17.40 -1.60 -11.21
C PHE A 135 18.80 -1.39 -11.78
N PRO A 136 19.39 -0.18 -11.66
CA PRO A 136 20.75 0.05 -12.14
C PRO A 136 21.83 -0.76 -11.40
N ASP A 137 21.55 -1.17 -10.16
CA ASP A 137 22.38 -2.08 -9.36
C ASP A 137 21.57 -3.34 -9.04
N ALA A 138 22.08 -4.50 -9.45
CA ALA A 138 21.43 -5.80 -9.25
C ALA A 138 21.20 -6.14 -7.76
N ARG A 139 21.98 -5.56 -6.84
CA ARG A 139 21.76 -5.75 -5.40
C ARG A 139 20.43 -5.16 -4.96
N TRP A 140 20.02 -4.01 -5.50
CA TRP A 140 18.72 -3.43 -5.20
C TRP A 140 17.59 -4.33 -5.70
N ARG A 141 17.72 -4.88 -6.91
CA ARG A 141 16.74 -5.84 -7.43
C ARG A 141 16.53 -7.01 -6.47
N THR A 142 17.62 -7.64 -6.00
CA THR A 142 17.55 -8.77 -5.08
C THR A 142 16.89 -8.37 -3.75
N ARG A 143 17.31 -7.25 -3.16
CA ARG A 143 16.77 -6.76 -1.87
C ARG A 143 15.28 -6.43 -1.96
N ILE A 144 14.87 -5.73 -3.03
CA ILE A 144 13.48 -5.31 -3.24
C ILE A 144 12.57 -6.52 -3.49
N LEU A 145 13.03 -7.51 -4.26
CA LEU A 145 12.25 -8.73 -4.45
C LEU A 145 12.17 -9.58 -3.17
N ASP A 146 13.23 -9.59 -2.35
CA ASP A 146 13.22 -10.29 -1.07
C ASP A 146 12.25 -9.65 -0.08
N ILE A 147 12.30 -8.33 0.08
CA ILE A 147 11.37 -7.62 0.98
C ILE A 147 9.93 -7.67 0.46
N ALA A 148 9.70 -7.68 -0.86
CA ALA A 148 8.37 -7.86 -1.43
C ALA A 148 7.76 -9.23 -1.10
N ARG A 149 8.58 -10.31 -1.08
CA ARG A 149 8.10 -11.65 -0.70
C ARG A 149 7.84 -11.77 0.80
N ASN A 150 8.69 -11.12 1.58
CA ASN A 150 8.72 -11.23 3.04
C ASN A 150 8.21 -9.97 3.73
N PHE A 151 7.32 -9.23 3.07
CA PHE A 151 6.86 -7.93 3.57
C PHE A 151 6.29 -8.12 4.99
N PRO A 152 6.58 -7.24 5.97
CA PRO A 152 6.05 -7.40 7.31
C PRO A 152 4.55 -7.05 7.36
N GLY A 153 3.79 -7.75 8.19
CA GLY A 153 2.37 -7.45 8.39
C GLY A 153 1.58 -8.61 8.97
N VAL A 154 0.36 -8.31 9.41
CA VAL A 154 -0.61 -9.32 9.86
C VAL A 154 -1.56 -9.60 8.71
N ASP A 155 -1.65 -10.87 8.31
CA ASP A 155 -2.52 -11.32 7.23
C ASP A 155 -4.00 -11.13 7.60
N ILE A 156 -4.77 -10.73 6.60
CA ILE A 156 -6.23 -10.73 6.64
C ILE A 156 -6.69 -12.16 6.37
N ALA A 157 -7.48 -12.70 7.29
CA ALA A 157 -8.02 -14.04 7.15
C ALA A 157 -8.88 -14.16 5.87
N PRO A 158 -8.86 -15.32 5.16
CA PRO A 158 -9.56 -15.48 3.89
C PRO A 158 -11.06 -15.17 3.94
N ASP A 159 -11.72 -15.49 5.06
CA ASP A 159 -13.14 -15.21 5.30
C ASP A 159 -13.45 -13.71 5.47
N SER A 160 -12.46 -12.93 5.88
CA SER A 160 -12.52 -11.48 6.05
C SER A 160 -12.01 -10.71 4.83
N LEU A 161 -11.50 -11.41 3.80
CA LEU A 161 -10.79 -10.78 2.70
C LEU A 161 -11.71 -9.95 1.80
N ASP A 162 -12.86 -10.51 1.43
CA ASP A 162 -13.86 -9.81 0.64
C ASP A 162 -14.40 -8.60 1.40
N GLU A 163 -14.61 -8.72 2.71
CA GLU A 163 -15.02 -7.58 3.54
C GLU A 163 -13.91 -6.52 3.63
N ALA A 164 -12.65 -6.91 3.78
CA ALA A 164 -11.56 -5.95 3.86
C ALA A 164 -11.38 -5.19 2.53
N LEU A 165 -11.34 -5.93 1.41
CA LEU A 165 -11.19 -5.37 0.07
C LEU A 165 -12.48 -4.73 -0.47
N ASN A 166 -13.66 -5.02 0.12
CA ASN A 166 -14.95 -4.52 -0.36
C ASN A 166 -15.80 -3.72 0.65
N GLY A 167 -15.37 -3.59 1.89
CA GLY A 167 -16.11 -2.94 2.97
C GLY A 167 -15.80 -1.45 3.13
N THR A 168 -16.47 -0.85 4.11
CA THR A 168 -16.23 0.53 4.57
C THR A 168 -15.27 0.53 5.77
N PRO A 169 -14.53 1.64 6.02
CA PRO A 169 -13.60 1.74 7.15
C PRO A 169 -14.25 1.51 8.52
N ALA A 170 -15.57 1.64 8.61
CA ALA A 170 -16.36 1.55 9.84
C ALA A 170 -16.68 0.10 10.29
N GLY A 171 -16.25 -0.92 9.56
CA GLY A 171 -16.67 -2.31 9.78
C GLY A 171 -16.03 -3.08 10.94
N LYS A 172 -15.04 -2.55 11.68
CA LYS A 172 -14.35 -3.34 12.73
C LYS A 172 -14.06 -2.54 13.99
N ASP A 173 -14.85 -2.81 15.03
CA ASP A 173 -14.23 -3.03 16.33
C ASP A 173 -13.15 -4.12 16.15
N ALA A 174 -11.90 -3.74 16.43
CA ALA A 174 -10.98 -4.51 17.26
C ALA A 174 -10.76 -6.01 16.94
N GLY A 175 -10.59 -6.37 15.66
CA GLY A 175 -10.07 -7.68 15.26
C GLY A 175 -8.54 -7.77 15.20
N VAL A 176 -7.80 -6.66 15.34
CA VAL A 176 -6.38 -6.75 15.73
C VAL A 176 -6.40 -7.02 17.22
N ALA A 177 -6.26 -8.29 17.59
CA ALA A 177 -5.76 -8.64 18.90
C ALA A 177 -4.48 -7.84 19.10
N ARG A 178 -4.57 -6.73 19.84
CA ARG A 178 -3.38 -6.14 20.45
C ARG A 178 -2.79 -7.30 21.25
N PRO A 179 -1.51 -7.70 21.05
CA PRO A 179 -0.90 -8.67 21.93
C PRO A 179 -1.13 -8.16 23.36
N GLY A 180 -1.80 -8.98 24.16
CA GLY A 180 -2.18 -8.64 25.52
C GLY A 180 -0.94 -8.14 26.24
N ARG A 181 -0.99 -6.90 26.72
CA ARG A 181 -0.18 -6.55 27.87
C ARG A 181 -0.81 -7.32 29.02
N ASP A 182 -0.29 -8.51 29.29
CA ASP A 182 -0.45 -9.14 30.59
C ASP A 182 0.06 -8.14 31.63
N ALA A 183 -0.91 -7.55 32.31
CA ALA A 183 -0.72 -6.84 33.56
C ALA A 183 -1.24 -7.75 34.66
N GLY A 184 -0.35 -8.15 35.58
CA GLY A 184 -0.65 -8.88 36.81
C GLY A 184 -0.09 -10.31 36.78
N ARG A 185 0.79 -10.72 37.68
CA ARG A 185 1.05 -10.29 39.07
C ARG A 185 2.53 -10.31 39.41
#